data_AF-A0A8B7DA37-F1
#
_entry.id   AF-A0A8B7DA37-F1
#
_cell.length_a   1.000
_cell.length_b   1.000
_cell.length_c   1.000
_cell.angle_alpha   90.00
_cell.angle_beta   90.00
_cell.angle_gamma   90.00
#
_symmetry.space_group_name_H-M   'P 1'
#
loop_
_entity.id
_entity.type
_entity.pdbx_description
1 polymer ?
#
loop_
_entity_poly.entity_id
_entity_poly.type
_entity_poly.pdbx_seq_one_letter_code
_entity_poly.pdbx_strand_id
1 'polypeptide(L)'
;MKVSRVTAQRILSLVLILLAISLTSTALLTNYWHEEVSKSKKVLFHRGLWVECHVYLHNSSQQNLKNKSIYDTSPKSLTFDKTQVLLKRICQKIEILPRNVVIVRGLLAVCIFVLSFGVLAPLILSPFKRRLNMNITSATSFVAIILKVGALALYYDDNPVHADLNFHYTLGYSYMLAWLSFSLIIFATTLSILSRKEEGHIQIQFSKCETLSCSSLRLNECDQVISMRTL
;
A
#
# COMPACT_ATOMS: atom_id res chain seq x y z
N MET A 1 -31.92 6.60 8.94
CA MET A 1 -30.80 7.40 9.48
C MET A 1 -29.93 7.89 8.32
N LYS A 2 -29.87 9.20 8.06
CA LYS A 2 -28.98 9.77 7.03
C LYS A 2 -27.56 9.92 7.64
N VAL A 3 -26.58 9.18 7.11
CA VAL A 3 -25.18 9.35 7.49
C VAL A 3 -24.65 10.64 6.86
N SER A 4 -24.05 11.53 7.65
CA SER A 4 -23.42 12.75 7.12
C SER A 4 -22.26 12.40 6.18
N ARG A 5 -22.12 13.15 5.06
CA ARG A 5 -21.05 12.96 4.08
C ARG A 5 -19.66 13.00 4.74
N VAL A 6 -19.46 13.87 5.73
CA VAL A 6 -18.20 13.98 6.50
C VAL A 6 -17.92 12.70 7.30
N THR A 7 -18.93 12.11 7.91
CA THR A 7 -18.79 10.84 8.64
C THR A 7 -18.44 9.70 7.70
N ALA A 8 -19.07 9.64 6.52
CA ALA A 8 -18.76 8.64 5.51
C ALA A 8 -17.31 8.76 4.98
N GLN A 9 -16.84 9.99 4.70
CA GLN A 9 -15.45 10.23 4.29
C GLN A 9 -14.44 9.80 5.35
N ARG A 10 -14.73 10.03 6.63
CA ARG A 10 -13.87 9.62 7.75
C ARG A 10 -13.77 8.10 7.87
N ILE A 11 -14.90 7.42 7.78
CA ILE A 11 -14.94 5.95 7.81
C ILE A 11 -14.16 5.39 6.61
N LEU A 12 -14.37 5.94 5.41
CA LEU A 12 -13.65 5.52 4.22
C LEU A 12 -12.13 5.73 4.35
N SER A 13 -11.70 6.89 4.84
CA SER A 13 -10.28 7.18 5.11
C SER A 13 -9.66 6.17 6.08
N LEU A 14 -10.35 5.83 7.17
CA LEU A 14 -9.90 4.81 8.12
C LEU A 14 -9.81 3.42 7.49
N VAL A 15 -10.81 3.01 6.70
CA VAL A 15 -10.80 1.72 5.99
C VAL A 15 -9.63 1.64 5.02
N LEU A 16 -9.35 2.73 4.28
CA LEU A 16 -8.21 2.79 3.36
C LEU A 16 -6.86 2.67 4.09
N ILE A 17 -6.72 3.28 5.27
CA ILE A 17 -5.52 3.13 6.11
C ILE A 17 -5.37 1.68 6.59
N LEU A 18 -6.45 1.04 7.04
CA LEU A 18 -6.42 -0.37 7.47
C LEU A 18 -6.04 -1.31 6.31
N LEU A 19 -6.59 -1.08 5.11
CA LEU A 19 -6.20 -1.80 3.90
C LEU A 19 -4.73 -1.58 3.57
N ALA A 20 -4.25 -0.33 3.67
CA ALA A 20 -2.85 -0.03 3.45
C ALA A 20 -1.93 -0.74 4.45
N ILE A 21 -2.29 -0.81 5.73
CA ILE A 21 -1.54 -1.57 6.75
C ILE A 21 -1.49 -3.05 6.35
N SER A 22 -2.64 -3.66 6.04
CA SER A 22 -2.73 -5.07 5.63
C SER A 22 -1.86 -5.38 4.42
N LEU A 23 -1.93 -4.56 3.37
CA LEU A 23 -1.12 -4.73 2.17
C LEU A 23 0.37 -4.48 2.42
N THR A 24 0.73 -3.53 3.30
CA THR A 24 2.14 -3.29 3.67
C THR A 24 2.72 -4.46 4.45
N SER A 25 1.96 -5.02 5.40
CA SER A 25 2.33 -6.23 6.14
C SER A 25 2.45 -7.44 5.20
N THR A 26 1.51 -7.58 4.27
CA THR A 26 1.55 -8.64 3.25
C THR A 26 2.79 -8.51 2.38
N ALA A 27 3.08 -7.30 1.88
CA ALA A 27 4.31 -7.03 1.13
C ALA A 27 5.54 -7.37 1.97
N LEU A 28 5.63 -6.91 3.22
CA LEU A 28 6.77 -7.15 4.11
C LEU A 28 7.02 -8.65 4.36
N LEU A 29 5.98 -9.47 4.47
CA LEU A 29 6.07 -10.89 4.82
C LEU A 29 6.18 -11.82 3.59
N THR A 30 5.80 -11.36 2.41
CA THR A 30 5.85 -12.17 1.18
C THR A 30 7.22 -12.11 0.53
N ASN A 31 7.58 -13.19 -0.19
CA ASN A 31 8.94 -13.37 -0.73
C ASN A 31 9.09 -12.99 -2.21
N TYR A 32 8.18 -12.15 -2.74
CA TYR A 32 8.14 -11.82 -4.16
C TYR A 32 8.49 -10.34 -4.36
N TRP A 33 9.61 -9.87 -3.80
CA TRP A 33 10.03 -8.48 -3.97
C TRP A 33 10.82 -8.27 -5.26
N HIS A 34 11.60 -9.27 -5.64
CA HIS A 34 12.39 -9.26 -6.85
C HIS A 34 12.38 -10.65 -7.49
N GLU A 35 12.25 -10.68 -8.80
CA GLU A 35 12.23 -11.90 -9.59
C GLU A 35 13.37 -11.86 -10.60
N GLU A 36 14.15 -12.93 -10.63
CA GLU A 36 15.23 -13.10 -11.58
C GLU A 36 14.99 -14.40 -12.37
N VAL A 37 14.98 -14.28 -13.69
CA VAL A 37 14.75 -15.40 -14.61
C VAL A 37 16.03 -15.68 -15.37
N SER A 38 16.62 -16.86 -15.17
CA SER A 38 17.78 -17.29 -15.96
C SER A 38 17.35 -17.81 -17.33
N LYS A 39 17.81 -17.15 -18.40
CA LYS A 39 17.53 -17.55 -19.79
C LYS A 39 18.10 -18.93 -20.13
N SER A 40 19.29 -19.23 -19.61
CA SER A 40 20.05 -20.43 -19.96
C SER A 40 19.74 -21.63 -19.07
N LYS A 41 19.44 -21.42 -17.79
CA LYS A 41 19.29 -22.51 -16.81
C LYS A 41 17.85 -22.87 -16.47
N LYS A 42 16.84 -22.19 -17.03
CA LYS A 42 15.42 -22.35 -16.65
C LYS A 42 15.22 -22.32 -15.12
N VAL A 43 15.94 -21.43 -14.44
CA VAL A 43 15.80 -21.21 -12.99
C VAL A 43 15.10 -19.88 -12.78
N LEU A 44 14.09 -19.89 -11.91
CA LEU A 44 13.39 -18.71 -11.46
C LEU A 44 13.76 -18.46 -9.99
N PHE A 45 14.31 -17.28 -9.73
CA PHE A 45 14.72 -16.81 -8.42
C PHE A 45 13.66 -15.84 -7.91
N HIS A 46 13.10 -16.11 -6.73
CA HIS A 46 12.22 -15.20 -6.03
C HIS A 46 12.93 -14.73 -4.77
N ARG A 47 13.31 -13.46 -4.76
CA ARG A 47 13.95 -12.84 -3.61
C ARG A 47 12.92 -12.06 -2.82
N GLY A 48 12.72 -12.48 -1.58
CA GLY A 48 11.93 -11.77 -0.60
C GLY A 48 12.75 -10.77 0.19
N LEU A 49 12.08 -10.05 1.07
CA LEU A 49 12.80 -9.35 2.12
C LEU A 49 13.43 -10.35 3.07
N TRP A 50 12.73 -11.41 3.50
CA TRP A 50 13.15 -12.36 4.55
C TRP A 50 13.89 -13.61 4.07
N VAL A 51 13.38 -14.21 3.01
CA VAL A 51 13.77 -15.52 2.49
C VAL A 51 13.96 -15.41 0.99
N GLU A 52 14.89 -16.19 0.46
CA GLU A 52 15.08 -16.36 -0.97
C GLU A 52 14.65 -17.76 -1.38
N CYS A 53 13.91 -17.86 -2.47
CA CYS A 53 13.38 -19.11 -2.98
C CYS A 53 13.84 -19.34 -4.42
N HIS A 54 14.43 -20.51 -4.66
CA HIS A 54 14.84 -20.97 -5.97
C HIS A 54 13.84 -21.98 -6.49
N VAL A 55 13.40 -21.77 -7.72
CA VAL A 55 12.49 -22.67 -8.44
C VAL A 55 13.23 -23.22 -9.65
N TYR A 56 13.54 -24.51 -9.61
CA TYR A 56 14.19 -25.22 -10.70
C TYR A 56 13.13 -25.86 -11.59
N LEU A 57 13.08 -25.49 -12.88
CA LEU A 57 12.25 -26.17 -13.87
C LEU A 57 13.02 -27.40 -14.37
N HIS A 58 12.79 -28.56 -13.75
CA HIS A 58 13.40 -29.79 -14.22
C HIS A 58 12.78 -30.21 -15.55
N ASN A 59 13.59 -30.25 -16.62
CA ASN A 59 13.19 -30.84 -17.89
C ASN A 59 13.27 -32.37 -17.73
N SER A 60 12.16 -33.07 -17.60
CA SER A 60 12.12 -34.54 -17.55
C SER A 60 12.37 -35.20 -18.92
N SER A 61 12.85 -34.46 -19.92
CA SER A 61 12.99 -34.91 -21.32
C SER A 61 14.38 -34.68 -21.92
N GLN A 62 15.42 -34.51 -21.11
CA GLN A 62 16.77 -34.21 -21.61
C GLN A 62 17.65 -35.44 -21.91
N GLN A 63 17.05 -36.58 -22.27
CA GLN A 63 17.81 -37.73 -22.78
C GLN A 63 17.76 -37.90 -24.30
N ASN A 64 17.03 -37.10 -25.08
CA ASN A 64 16.91 -37.43 -26.52
C ASN A 64 16.68 -36.27 -27.53
N LEU A 65 17.21 -35.07 -27.30
CA LEU A 65 17.22 -34.04 -28.35
C LEU A 65 18.59 -33.37 -28.45
N LYS A 66 19.56 -34.10 -29.01
CA LYS A 66 20.62 -33.50 -29.81
C LYS A 66 19.96 -32.91 -31.06
N ASN A 67 20.27 -31.66 -31.39
CA ASN A 67 19.83 -30.91 -32.56
C ASN A 67 18.41 -30.32 -32.49
N LYS A 68 18.25 -29.20 -31.78
CA LYS A 68 17.56 -28.04 -32.37
C LYS A 68 17.96 -26.76 -31.67
N SER A 69 18.70 -25.95 -32.42
CA SER A 69 19.13 -24.61 -32.07
C SER A 69 18.09 -23.58 -32.53
N ILE A 70 18.08 -22.45 -31.84
CA ILE A 70 17.83 -21.09 -32.35
C ILE A 70 16.35 -20.67 -32.55
N TYR A 71 15.97 -19.71 -31.68
CA TYR A 71 14.98 -18.64 -31.83
C TYR A 71 13.52 -19.03 -32.12
N ASP A 72 12.65 -18.80 -31.14
CA ASP A 72 11.27 -18.42 -31.44
C ASP A 72 10.81 -17.30 -30.51
N THR A 73 10.54 -16.15 -31.13
CA THR A 73 9.98 -14.93 -30.57
C THR A 73 8.45 -15.04 -30.50
N SER A 74 7.86 -14.60 -29.37
CA SER A 74 6.42 -14.40 -29.12
C SER A 74 5.64 -15.61 -28.54
N PRO A 75 4.81 -15.42 -27.49
CA PRO A 75 4.19 -16.51 -26.76
C PRO A 75 2.94 -16.99 -27.50
N LYS A 76 3.04 -18.13 -28.19
CA LYS A 76 1.86 -18.88 -28.62
C LYS A 76 1.34 -19.72 -27.46
N SER A 77 0.16 -19.32 -26.97
CA SER A 77 -0.85 -20.12 -26.28
C SER A 77 -0.33 -21.22 -25.34
N LEU A 78 -0.35 -20.91 -24.04
CA LEU A 78 -0.27 -21.88 -22.94
C LEU A 78 -1.44 -22.88 -23.02
N THR A 79 -1.30 -23.94 -23.81
CA THR A 79 -1.97 -25.21 -23.52
C THR A 79 -1.19 -25.86 -22.37
N PHE A 80 -1.70 -25.70 -21.16
CA PHE A 80 -1.27 -26.43 -19.96
C PHE A 80 -1.63 -27.90 -20.13
N ASP A 81 -0.84 -28.62 -20.93
CA ASP A 81 -0.89 -30.08 -20.94
C ASP A 81 -0.14 -30.59 -19.70
N LYS A 82 -0.74 -31.58 -19.04
CA LYS A 82 -0.40 -32.10 -17.71
C LYS A 82 0.87 -32.96 -17.72
N THR A 83 1.93 -32.53 -18.41
CA THR A 83 3.26 -33.12 -18.26
C THR A 83 3.89 -32.52 -17.00
N GLN A 84 3.94 -33.33 -15.93
CA GLN A 84 4.48 -32.97 -14.63
C GLN A 84 5.92 -32.45 -14.75
N VAL A 85 6.06 -31.12 -14.87
CA VAL A 85 7.31 -30.43 -14.54
C VAL A 85 7.44 -30.56 -13.04
N LEU A 86 8.33 -31.44 -12.59
CA LEU A 86 8.68 -31.62 -11.19
C LEU A 86 9.34 -30.33 -10.70
N LEU A 87 8.51 -29.42 -10.17
CA LEU A 87 8.91 -28.10 -9.70
C LEU A 87 9.57 -28.25 -8.33
N LYS A 88 10.90 -28.33 -8.29
CA LYS A 88 11.63 -28.36 -7.01
C LYS A 88 11.80 -26.92 -6.51
N ARG A 89 11.08 -26.56 -5.45
CA ARG A 89 11.22 -25.29 -4.74
C ARG A 89 12.14 -25.47 -3.54
N ILE A 90 13.27 -24.77 -3.53
CA ILE A 90 14.20 -24.74 -2.39
C ILE A 90 14.19 -23.30 -1.86
N CYS A 91 13.71 -23.11 -0.64
CA CYS A 91 13.75 -21.81 0.02
C CYS A 91 14.81 -21.83 1.11
N GLN A 92 15.71 -20.86 1.09
CA GLN A 92 16.76 -20.69 2.08
C GLN A 92 16.63 -19.32 2.73
N LYS A 93 16.87 -19.28 4.05
CA LYS A 93 16.99 -18.01 4.75
C LYS A 93 18.23 -17.31 4.20
N ILE A 94 18.12 -16.02 3.90
CA ILE A 94 19.24 -15.26 3.35
C ILE A 94 20.30 -15.11 4.46
N GLU A 95 21.40 -15.84 4.36
CA GLU A 95 22.46 -15.88 5.38
C GLU A 95 23.28 -14.58 5.42
N ILE A 96 23.45 -13.92 4.28
CA ILE A 96 24.11 -12.63 4.17
C ILE A 96 23.12 -11.62 3.61
N LEU A 97 22.50 -10.87 4.51
CA LEU A 97 21.51 -9.87 4.12
C LEU A 97 22.20 -8.58 3.68
N PRO A 98 21.98 -8.10 2.44
CA PRO A 98 22.53 -6.82 2.04
C PRO A 98 21.96 -5.73 2.97
N ARG A 99 22.83 -4.79 3.37
CA ARG A 99 22.52 -3.73 4.33
C ARG A 99 21.22 -3.00 3.99
N ASN A 100 21.00 -2.73 2.70
CA ASN A 100 19.84 -1.98 2.25
C ASN A 100 18.52 -2.75 2.41
N VAL A 101 18.53 -4.09 2.26
CA VAL A 101 17.35 -4.92 2.57
C VAL A 101 17.02 -4.89 4.07
N VAL A 102 18.03 -4.85 4.95
CA VAL A 102 17.80 -4.64 6.40
C VAL A 102 17.13 -3.30 6.66
N ILE A 103 17.61 -2.23 6.04
CA ILE A 103 17.08 -0.88 6.20
C ILE A 103 15.65 -0.80 5.67
N VAL A 104 15.37 -1.34 4.48
CA VAL A 104 14.03 -1.39 3.88
C VAL A 104 13.05 -2.14 4.79
N ARG A 105 13.44 -3.29 5.34
CA ARG A 105 12.63 -4.01 6.35
C ARG A 105 12.31 -3.14 7.55
N GLY A 106 13.32 -2.46 8.11
CA GLY A 106 13.17 -1.57 9.26
C GLY A 106 12.21 -0.42 8.97
N LEU A 107 12.38 0.27 7.84
CA LEU A 107 11.52 1.37 7.43
C LEU A 107 10.06 0.94 7.23
N LEU A 108 9.82 -0.22 6.60
CA LEU A 108 8.47 -0.75 6.41
C LEU A 108 7.83 -1.19 7.74
N ALA A 109 8.60 -1.79 8.64
CA ALA A 109 8.12 -2.17 9.97
C ALA A 109 7.75 -0.93 10.80
N VAL A 110 8.59 0.11 10.80
CA VAL A 110 8.30 1.39 11.47
C VAL A 110 7.09 2.06 10.82
N CYS A 111 6.95 2.01 9.50
CA CYS A 111 5.77 2.52 8.79
C CYS A 111 4.48 1.84 9.27
N ILE A 112 4.46 0.52 9.41
CA ILE A 112 3.30 -0.22 9.93
C ILE A 112 2.98 0.20 11.36
N PHE A 113 4.01 0.35 12.20
CA PHE A 113 3.86 0.78 13.59
C PHE A 113 3.26 2.19 13.70
N VAL A 114 3.80 3.15 12.94
CA VAL A 114 3.32 4.54 12.90
C VAL A 114 1.87 4.62 12.44
N LEU A 115 1.50 3.89 11.38
CA LEU A 115 0.10 3.84 10.91
C LEU A 115 -0.83 3.21 11.94
N SER A 116 -0.41 2.11 12.56
CA SER A 116 -1.20 1.44 13.61
C SER A 116 -1.42 2.36 14.80
N PHE A 117 -0.39 3.10 15.24
CA PHE A 117 -0.51 4.12 16.27
C PHE A 117 -1.49 5.24 15.85
N GLY A 118 -1.42 5.70 14.60
CA GLY A 118 -2.33 6.70 14.04
C GLY A 118 -3.81 6.29 14.01
N VAL A 119 -4.09 4.98 13.92
CA VAL A 119 -5.43 4.41 13.99
C VAL A 119 -5.87 4.18 15.44
N LEU A 120 -4.98 3.68 16.30
CA LEU A 120 -5.30 3.38 17.70
C LEU A 120 -5.47 4.62 18.57
N ALA A 121 -4.66 5.66 18.35
CA ALA A 121 -4.71 6.88 19.15
C ALA A 121 -6.12 7.53 19.16
N PRO A 122 -6.80 7.74 18.01
CA PRO A 122 -8.19 8.21 17.99
C PRO A 122 -9.20 7.33 18.72
N LEU A 123 -9.01 6.01 18.73
CA LEU A 123 -9.92 5.06 19.37
C LEU A 123 -9.81 5.16 20.90
N ILE A 124 -8.58 5.28 21.42
CA ILE A 124 -8.32 5.39 22.86
C ILE A 124 -8.72 6.78 23.38
N LEU A 125 -8.46 7.85 22.60
CA LEU A 125 -8.74 9.24 22.98
C LEU A 125 -10.18 9.70 22.65
N SER A 126 -11.01 8.81 22.09
CA SER A 126 -12.38 9.10 21.61
C SER A 126 -13.30 9.79 22.63
N PRO A 127 -13.30 9.45 23.94
CA PRO A 127 -14.23 10.08 24.87
C PRO A 127 -13.85 11.52 25.28
N PHE A 128 -12.59 11.95 25.09
CA PHE A 128 -12.13 13.20 25.70
C PHE A 128 -11.89 14.37 24.72
N LYS A 129 -11.41 14.16 23.48
CA LYS A 129 -11.12 15.29 22.54
C LYS A 129 -11.16 14.91 21.05
N ARG A 130 -12.34 14.96 20.40
CA ARG A 130 -12.51 14.65 18.95
C ARG A 130 -11.60 15.42 17.98
N ARG A 131 -11.31 16.71 18.22
CA ARG A 131 -10.48 17.53 17.30
C ARG A 131 -8.99 17.15 17.31
N LEU A 132 -8.44 16.79 18.47
CA LEU A 132 -7.01 16.45 18.60
C LEU A 132 -6.68 15.13 17.87
N ASN A 133 -7.65 14.21 17.86
CA ASN A 133 -7.51 12.88 17.29
C ASN A 133 -7.27 12.90 15.78
N MET A 134 -7.90 13.82 15.05
CA MET A 134 -7.70 13.91 13.59
C MET A 134 -6.29 14.35 13.23
N ASN A 135 -5.74 15.37 13.91
CA ASN A 135 -4.41 15.90 13.60
C ASN A 135 -3.32 14.82 13.72
N ILE A 136 -3.47 13.91 14.70
CA ILE A 136 -2.55 12.79 14.91
C ILE A 136 -2.60 11.81 13.73
N THR A 137 -3.79 11.40 13.27
CA THR A 137 -3.92 10.48 12.13
C THR A 137 -3.34 11.06 10.84
N SER A 138 -3.56 12.36 10.56
CA SER A 138 -2.93 12.98 9.37
C SER A 138 -1.41 13.06 9.47
N ALA A 139 -0.89 13.42 10.64
CA ALA A 139 0.55 13.55 10.84
C ALA A 139 1.26 12.20 10.73
N THR A 140 0.70 11.16 11.37
CA THR A 140 1.22 9.79 11.28
C THR A 140 1.15 9.24 9.86
N SER A 141 0.07 9.48 9.11
CA SER A 141 0.01 9.10 7.69
C SER A 141 1.07 9.83 6.85
N PHE A 142 1.34 11.11 7.10
CA PHE A 142 2.36 11.86 6.36
C PHE A 142 3.78 11.32 6.62
N VAL A 143 4.10 11.01 7.89
CA VAL A 143 5.37 10.36 8.25
C VAL A 143 5.48 8.98 7.57
N ALA A 144 4.40 8.20 7.58
CA ALA A 144 4.36 6.90 6.92
C ALA A 144 4.59 6.98 5.40
N ILE A 145 4.05 8.00 4.74
CA ILE A 145 4.30 8.28 3.31
C ILE A 145 5.80 8.46 3.06
N ILE A 146 6.48 9.29 3.84
CA ILE A 146 7.92 9.56 3.68
C ILE A 146 8.74 8.29 3.90
N LEU A 147 8.48 7.57 5.00
CA LEU A 147 9.18 6.32 5.32
C LEU A 147 9.03 5.28 4.21
N LYS A 148 7.82 5.17 3.64
CA LYS A 148 7.50 4.18 2.63
C LYS A 148 8.08 4.51 1.27
N VAL A 149 8.03 5.77 0.84
CA VAL A 149 8.71 6.20 -0.40
C VAL A 149 10.21 6.00 -0.26
N GLY A 150 10.79 6.38 0.88
CA GLY A 150 12.22 6.15 1.15
C GLY A 150 12.58 4.67 1.06
N ALA A 151 11.80 3.78 1.67
CA ALA A 151 12.02 2.34 1.58
C ALA A 151 11.92 1.80 0.15
N LEU A 152 10.92 2.24 -0.63
CA LEU A 152 10.71 1.76 -2.00
C LEU A 152 11.75 2.30 -2.98
N ALA A 153 12.20 3.54 -2.80
CA ALA A 153 13.25 4.15 -3.60
C ALA A 153 14.60 3.48 -3.33
N LEU A 154 14.96 3.29 -2.04
CA LEU A 154 16.18 2.58 -1.65
C LEU A 154 16.20 1.15 -2.21
N TYR A 155 15.08 0.44 -2.15
CA TYR A 155 15.00 -0.92 -2.70
C TYR A 155 15.19 -0.95 -4.23
N TYR A 156 14.60 0.02 -4.94
CA TYR A 156 14.67 0.10 -6.40
C TYR A 156 16.09 0.44 -6.88
N ASP A 157 16.77 1.35 -6.20
CA ASP A 157 18.12 1.79 -6.56
C ASP A 157 19.12 0.62 -6.57
N ASP A 158 18.98 -0.31 -5.61
CA ASP A 158 19.82 -1.52 -5.55
C ASP A 158 19.35 -2.67 -6.45
N ASN A 159 18.08 -2.67 -6.85
CA ASN A 159 17.48 -3.78 -7.61
C ASN A 159 16.74 -3.25 -8.85
N PRO A 160 17.43 -2.54 -9.76
CA PRO A 160 16.79 -1.95 -10.93
C PRO A 160 16.29 -3.04 -11.88
N VAL A 161 15.17 -2.76 -12.54
CA VAL A 161 14.67 -3.61 -13.63
C VAL A 161 15.63 -3.51 -14.78
N HIS A 162 16.31 -4.61 -15.11
CA HIS A 162 17.23 -4.67 -16.23
C HIS A 162 17.27 -6.07 -16.85
N ALA A 163 17.72 -6.14 -18.09
CA ALA A 163 17.92 -7.38 -18.81
C ALA A 163 19.38 -7.46 -19.19
N ASP A 164 20.03 -8.55 -18.78
CA ASP A 164 21.37 -8.91 -19.23
C ASP A 164 21.29 -10.10 -20.21
N LEU A 165 22.43 -10.47 -20.80
CA LEU A 165 22.56 -11.59 -21.73
C LEU A 165 22.06 -12.92 -21.10
N ASN A 166 22.23 -13.08 -19.79
CA ASN A 166 21.92 -14.34 -19.08
C ASN A 166 20.68 -14.28 -18.18
N PHE A 167 20.27 -13.09 -17.75
CA PHE A 167 19.24 -12.90 -16.73
C PHE A 167 18.26 -11.79 -17.09
N HIS A 168 16.99 -11.98 -16.73
CA HIS A 168 15.99 -10.94 -16.71
C HIS A 168 15.61 -10.64 -15.27
N TYR A 169 15.81 -9.39 -14.85
CA TYR A 169 15.49 -8.89 -13.53
C TYR A 169 14.21 -8.07 -13.58
N THR A 170 13.22 -8.44 -12.79
CA THR A 170 11.93 -7.74 -12.68
C THR A 170 11.55 -7.50 -11.23
N LEU A 171 10.81 -6.41 -10.99
CA LEU A 171 10.22 -6.16 -9.67
C LEU A 171 9.08 -7.14 -9.45
N GLY A 172 9.07 -7.76 -8.28
CA GLY A 172 8.09 -8.79 -7.96
C GLY A 172 6.77 -8.21 -7.43
N TYR A 173 5.80 -9.11 -7.25
CA TYR A 173 4.46 -8.81 -6.76
C TYR A 173 4.43 -8.04 -5.43
N SER A 174 5.27 -8.39 -4.46
CA SER A 174 5.34 -7.74 -3.15
C SER A 174 5.76 -6.27 -3.25
N TYR A 175 6.65 -5.94 -4.19
CA TYR A 175 7.06 -4.56 -4.45
C TYR A 175 5.89 -3.73 -5.02
N MET A 176 5.11 -4.31 -5.95
CA MET A 176 3.92 -3.67 -6.50
C MET A 176 2.81 -3.48 -5.46
N LEU A 177 2.62 -4.46 -4.56
CA LEU A 177 1.71 -4.33 -3.42
C LEU A 177 2.11 -3.19 -2.49
N ALA A 178 3.41 -3.00 -2.27
CA ALA A 178 3.91 -1.91 -1.46
C ALA A 178 3.63 -0.53 -2.09
N TRP A 179 3.74 -0.40 -3.42
CA TRP A 179 3.30 0.81 -4.15
C TRP A 179 1.79 1.02 -4.11
N LEU A 180 0.99 -0.02 -4.31
CA LEU A 180 -0.47 0.07 -4.21
C LEU A 180 -0.90 0.57 -2.83
N SER A 181 -0.31 0.00 -1.78
CA SER A 181 -0.59 0.42 -0.41
C SER A 181 -0.05 1.80 -0.07
N PHE A 182 0.98 2.29 -0.76
CA PHE A 182 1.40 3.69 -0.67
C PHE A 182 0.34 4.63 -1.26
N SER A 183 -0.20 4.32 -2.44
CA SER A 183 -1.27 5.10 -3.08
C SER A 183 -2.53 5.18 -2.20
N LEU A 184 -2.88 4.08 -1.52
CA LEU A 184 -3.98 4.07 -0.56
C LEU A 184 -3.76 5.03 0.62
N ILE A 185 -2.54 5.11 1.16
CA ILE A 185 -2.22 6.03 2.27
C ILE A 185 -2.35 7.48 1.80
N ILE A 186 -1.83 7.80 0.60
CA ILE A 186 -1.99 9.15 0.03
C ILE A 186 -3.48 9.48 -0.11
N PHE A 187 -4.26 8.60 -0.73
CA PHE A 187 -5.67 8.85 -0.96
C PHE A 187 -6.43 9.03 0.37
N ALA A 188 -6.17 8.18 1.36
CA ALA A 188 -6.75 8.30 2.68
C ALA A 188 -6.37 9.61 3.38
N THR A 189 -5.11 10.04 3.27
CA THR A 189 -4.60 11.28 3.85
C THR A 189 -5.26 12.49 3.22
N THR A 190 -5.36 12.53 1.89
CA THR A 190 -6.04 13.59 1.14
C THR A 190 -7.51 13.68 1.53
N LEU A 191 -8.23 12.55 1.60
CA LEU A 191 -9.61 12.52 2.08
C LEU A 191 -9.75 13.06 3.51
N SER A 192 -8.83 12.70 4.40
CA SER A 192 -8.83 13.19 5.79
C SER A 192 -8.67 14.72 5.84
N ILE A 193 -7.76 15.27 5.03
CA ILE A 193 -7.52 16.71 4.94
C ILE A 193 -8.74 17.45 4.37
N LEU A 194 -9.31 16.93 3.27
CA LEU A 194 -10.48 17.54 2.62
C LEU A 194 -11.70 17.56 3.57
N SER A 195 -11.92 16.50 4.34
CA SER A 195 -13.03 16.43 5.31
C SER A 195 -12.94 17.50 6.41
N ARG A 196 -11.73 17.98 6.75
CA ARG A 196 -11.56 19.08 7.73
C ARG A 196 -11.91 20.43 7.16
N LYS A 197 -11.63 20.66 5.88
CA LYS A 197 -11.94 21.92 5.22
C LYS A 197 -13.45 22.17 5.22
N GLU A 198 -14.25 21.12 4.97
CA GLU A 198 -15.71 21.19 5.05
C GLU A 198 -16.20 21.50 6.48
N GLU A 199 -15.66 20.86 7.51
CA GLU A 199 -16.04 21.15 8.90
C GLU A 199 -15.69 22.59 9.34
N GLY A 200 -14.54 23.10 8.91
CA GLY A 200 -14.13 24.48 9.17
C GLY A 200 -15.10 25.50 8.56
N HIS A 201 -15.53 25.29 7.31
CA HIS A 201 -16.51 26.16 6.66
C HIS A 201 -17.88 26.13 7.36
N ILE A 202 -18.33 24.94 7.78
CA ILE A 202 -19.60 24.79 8.49
C ILE A 202 -19.54 25.56 9.83
N GLN A 203 -18.45 25.43 10.60
CA GLN A 203 -18.33 26.13 11.89
C GLN A 203 -18.23 27.66 11.76
N ILE A 204 -17.59 28.18 10.72
CA ILE A 204 -17.53 29.63 10.47
C ILE A 204 -18.93 30.17 10.14
N GLN A 205 -19.76 29.43 9.40
CA GLN A 205 -21.14 29.83 9.14
C GLN A 205 -22.00 29.83 10.41
N PHE A 206 -21.86 28.80 11.27
CA PHE A 206 -22.58 28.76 12.55
C PHE A 206 -22.16 29.88 13.50
N SER A 207 -20.86 30.16 13.64
CA SER A 207 -20.36 31.25 14.48
C SER A 207 -20.84 32.62 13.98
N LYS A 208 -20.92 32.84 12.66
CA LYS A 208 -21.51 34.07 12.10
C LYS A 208 -23.00 34.19 12.42
N CYS A 209 -23.77 33.11 12.33
CA CYS A 209 -25.18 33.09 12.73
C CYS A 209 -25.39 33.39 14.22
N GLU A 210 -24.57 32.84 15.12
CA GLU A 210 -24.65 33.14 16.56
C GLU A 210 -24.32 34.61 16.86
N THR A 211 -23.33 35.20 16.17
CA THR A 211 -23.02 36.63 16.33
C THR A 211 -24.11 37.57 15.78
N LEU A 212 -24.80 37.17 14.70
CA LEU A 212 -25.93 37.92 14.13
C LEU A 212 -27.23 37.75 14.96
N SER A 213 -27.43 36.58 15.57
CA SER A 213 -28.55 36.31 16.48
C SER A 213 -28.52 37.16 17.76
N CYS A 214 -27.33 37.61 18.21
CA CYS A 214 -27.22 38.52 19.34
C CYS A 214 -27.42 40.00 18.99
N SER A 215 -27.54 40.36 17.70
CA SER A 215 -27.61 41.75 17.24
C SER A 215 -28.92 42.15 16.54
N SER A 216 -29.86 41.24 16.30
CA SER A 216 -31.18 41.65 15.80
C SER A 216 -32.33 40.73 16.20
N LEU A 217 -33.24 41.32 16.96
CA LEU A 217 -34.67 41.04 17.04
C LEU A 217 -35.31 41.15 15.63
N ARG A 218 -35.06 40.19 14.73
CA ARG A 218 -35.85 39.96 13.51
C ARG A 218 -35.91 38.46 13.20
N LEU A 219 -37.01 37.85 13.63
CA LEU A 219 -37.25 36.41 13.68
C LEU A 219 -37.54 35.72 12.32
N ASN A 220 -37.46 36.41 11.17
CA ASN A 220 -38.06 35.87 9.93
C ASN A 220 -37.10 35.25 8.90
N GLU A 221 -35.77 35.31 9.09
CA GLU A 221 -34.81 34.76 8.11
C GLU A 221 -34.10 33.47 8.56
N CYS A 222 -34.15 33.09 9.85
CA CYS A 222 -33.53 31.85 10.32
C CYS A 222 -34.35 30.58 10.07
N ASP A 223 -35.67 30.69 9.83
CA ASP A 223 -36.53 29.52 9.63
C ASP A 223 -36.33 28.84 8.25
N GLN A 224 -35.78 29.55 7.25
CA GLN A 224 -35.50 28.93 5.95
C GLN A 224 -34.29 27.99 5.97
N VAL A 225 -33.33 28.18 6.89
CA VAL A 225 -32.14 27.31 6.99
C VAL A 225 -32.46 26.02 7.76
N ILE A 226 -33.43 26.05 8.66
CA ILE A 226 -33.88 24.86 9.40
C ILE A 226 -34.79 23.98 8.53
N SER A 227 -35.59 24.57 7.64
CA SER A 227 -36.47 23.85 6.71
C SER A 227 -35.73 23.01 5.64
N MET A 228 -34.48 23.34 5.29
CA MET A 228 -33.68 22.50 4.35
C MET A 228 -33.06 21.26 4.99
N ARG A 229 -33.18 21.05 6.31
CA ARG A 229 -32.70 19.81 6.97
C ARG A 229 -33.74 18.71 7.09
N THR A 230 -35.01 18.97 6.80
CA THR A 230 -36.10 18.00 6.93
C THR A 230 -36.57 17.37 5.62
N LEU A 231 -35.89 17.60 4.49
CA LEU A 231 -36.10 16.87 3.23
C LEU A 231 -34.89 16.02 2.82
#